data_AF-A0A0A1X6E4-F1
#
_entry.id   AF-A0A0A1X6E4-F1
#
_cell.length_a   1.000
_cell.length_b   1.000
_cell.length_c   1.000
_cell.angle_alpha   90.00
_cell.angle_beta   90.00
_cell.angle_gamma   90.00
#
_symmetry.space_group_name_H-M   'P 1'
#
loop_
_entity.id
_entity.type
_entity.pdbx_description
1 polymer ?
#
loop_
_entity_poly.entity_id
_entity_poly.type
_entity_poly.pdbx_seq_one_letter_code
_entity_poly.pdbx_strand_id
1 'polypeptide(L)'
;MSLKLLKQSLDILDETPTRNEKATHKNFAKNGHPIKSNRKETSNQKSNSLKPITKAKKNIEDVRKELLPDKNKTNTNLKRLLALSQNTITPNDANKIIKRNNKGKPMKKPKKPKVLKSIFTEEDFLAFEKEYFPTSS
;
A
#
# COMPACT_ATOMS: atom_id res chain seq x y z
N MET A 1 10.93 18.24 -19.85
CA MET A 1 9.51 18.21 -20.28
C MET A 1 8.66 17.79 -19.09
N SER A 2 7.59 18.51 -18.77
CA SER A 2 6.80 18.27 -17.55
C SER A 2 5.65 17.28 -17.82
N LEU A 3 5.29 16.49 -16.80
CA LEU A 3 4.17 15.54 -16.87
C LEU A 3 2.83 16.23 -17.19
N LYS A 4 2.68 17.50 -16.74
CA LYS A 4 1.52 18.33 -17.01
C LYS A 4 1.33 18.61 -18.50
N LEU A 5 2.43 18.89 -19.21
CA LEU A 5 2.39 19.15 -20.65
C LEU A 5 2.06 17.88 -21.45
N LEU A 6 2.59 16.72 -21.03
CA LEU A 6 2.26 15.43 -21.64
C LEU A 6 0.77 15.08 -21.48
N LYS A 7 0.20 15.36 -20.30
CA LYS A 7 -1.23 15.20 -20.04
C LYS A 7 -2.05 16.16 -20.92
N GLN A 8 -1.71 17.44 -20.95
CA GLN A 8 -2.39 18.42 -21.81
C GLN A 8 -2.29 18.06 -23.30
N SER A 9 -1.17 17.51 -23.77
CA SER A 9 -1.05 17.07 -25.16
C SER A 9 -1.91 15.85 -25.49
N LEU A 10 -2.13 14.95 -24.53
CA LEU A 10 -3.06 13.83 -24.69
C LEU A 10 -4.50 14.32 -24.69
N ASP A 11 -4.85 15.21 -23.77
CA ASP A 11 -6.19 15.82 -23.70
C ASP A 11 -6.52 16.59 -25.01
N ILE A 12 -5.56 17.31 -25.61
CA ILE A 12 -5.72 18.02 -26.90
C ILE A 12 -5.89 17.07 -28.10
N LEU A 13 -5.27 15.89 -28.06
CA LEU A 13 -5.39 14.88 -29.12
C LEU A 13 -6.73 14.15 -29.06
N ASP A 14 -7.28 13.99 -27.86
CA ASP A 14 -8.56 13.33 -27.62
C ASP A 14 -9.76 14.28 -27.80
N GLU A 15 -9.59 15.61 -27.64
CA GLU A 15 -10.64 16.61 -27.84
C GLU A 15 -10.56 17.30 -29.22
N THR A 16 -11.27 16.73 -30.20
CA THR A 16 -11.98 17.54 -31.21
C THR A 16 -13.44 17.72 -30.76
N PRO A 17 -14.09 18.85 -31.08
CA PRO A 17 -14.89 19.60 -30.12
C PRO A 17 -16.22 18.92 -29.81
N THR A 18 -16.34 18.37 -28.60
CA THR A 18 -17.64 18.19 -27.97
C THR A 18 -17.67 18.99 -26.68
N ARG A 19 -17.96 20.27 -26.90
CA ARG A 19 -18.67 21.20 -26.02
C ARG A 19 -18.94 20.68 -24.59
N ASN A 20 -18.25 21.31 -23.64
CA ASN A 20 -18.63 21.38 -22.23
C ASN A 20 -20.13 21.54 -22.08
N GLU A 21 -20.86 20.60 -21.48
CA GLU A 21 -22.15 20.92 -20.89
C GLU A 21 -22.36 20.17 -19.56
N LYS A 22 -22.06 20.86 -18.45
CA LYS A 22 -23.14 21.06 -17.48
C LYS A 22 -24.07 22.13 -18.04
N ALA A 23 -25.02 21.69 -18.86
CA ALA A 23 -26.31 22.32 -19.08
C ALA A 23 -27.19 21.33 -19.85
N THR A 24 -28.37 21.07 -19.30
CA THR A 24 -29.59 20.59 -19.96
C THR A 24 -29.56 20.36 -21.48
N HIS A 25 -29.79 19.11 -21.94
CA HIS A 25 -30.98 18.65 -22.68
C HIS A 25 -30.72 17.43 -23.59
N LYS A 26 -31.63 16.46 -23.45
CA LYS A 26 -32.25 15.63 -24.50
C LYS A 26 -31.41 14.65 -25.34
N ASN A 27 -31.94 13.43 -25.27
CA ASN A 27 -32.21 12.49 -26.36
C ASN A 27 -31.08 11.55 -26.82
N PHE A 28 -31.30 10.31 -26.41
CA PHE A 28 -31.03 9.10 -27.16
C PHE A 28 -31.24 9.26 -28.68
N ALA A 29 -30.26 8.74 -29.43
CA ALA A 29 -30.37 7.92 -30.65
C ALA A 29 -29.44 8.41 -31.76
N LYS A 30 -28.59 7.50 -32.25
CA LYS A 30 -28.50 7.03 -33.65
C LYS A 30 -27.12 6.43 -33.94
N ASN A 31 -27.12 5.12 -34.14
CA ASN A 31 -26.63 4.38 -35.31
C ASN A 31 -25.36 4.90 -36.03
N GLY A 32 -24.34 4.03 -36.15
CA GLY A 32 -23.22 4.24 -37.06
C GLY A 32 -22.28 3.02 -37.17
N HIS A 33 -22.66 2.07 -38.02
CA HIS A 33 -21.96 0.96 -38.69
C HIS A 33 -20.58 0.41 -38.21
N PRO A 34 -20.39 -0.92 -38.19
CA PRO A 34 -19.11 -1.55 -37.90
C PRO A 34 -18.21 -1.57 -39.15
N ILE A 35 -16.97 -1.09 -39.00
CA ILE A 35 -15.93 -1.17 -40.03
C ILE A 35 -15.48 -2.63 -40.15
N LYS A 36 -15.78 -3.26 -41.28
CA LYS A 36 -15.27 -4.58 -41.67
C LYS A 36 -13.77 -4.48 -41.94
N SER A 37 -12.98 -5.09 -41.08
CA SER A 37 -11.55 -5.33 -41.31
C SER A 37 -11.35 -6.80 -41.70
N ASN A 38 -11.32 -7.07 -43.00
CA ASN A 38 -10.84 -8.34 -43.53
C ASN A 38 -9.30 -8.31 -43.50
N ARG A 39 -8.67 -9.08 -42.60
CA ARG A 39 -7.25 -9.40 -42.74
C ARG A 39 -7.05 -10.91 -42.63
N LYS A 40 -6.57 -11.45 -43.75
CA LYS A 40 -6.37 -12.87 -44.06
C LYS A 40 -5.47 -13.54 -43.00
N GLU A 41 -5.94 -14.65 -42.45
CA GLU A 41 -5.12 -15.58 -41.68
C GLU A 41 -4.14 -16.27 -42.64
N THR A 42 -2.85 -16.24 -42.31
CA THR A 42 -1.86 -17.11 -42.95
C THR A 42 -1.28 -18.07 -41.92
N SER A 43 -1.46 -19.33 -42.27
CA SER A 43 -1.10 -20.59 -41.64
C SER A 43 0.26 -20.66 -40.92
N ASN A 44 0.21 -21.20 -39.70
CA ASN A 44 1.10 -22.17 -39.08
C ASN A 44 2.44 -22.47 -39.77
N GLN A 45 3.54 -22.14 -39.08
CA GLN A 45 4.73 -23.01 -39.04
C GLN A 45 5.29 -23.06 -37.61
N LYS A 46 5.16 -24.23 -36.99
CA LYS A 46 5.83 -24.60 -35.73
C LYS A 46 7.31 -24.84 -36.04
N SER A 47 8.19 -24.01 -35.51
CA SER A 47 9.60 -24.35 -35.31
C SER A 47 9.93 -24.22 -33.83
N ASN A 48 10.14 -25.36 -33.19
CA ASN A 48 10.66 -25.43 -31.82
C ASN A 48 12.13 -25.01 -31.89
N SER A 49 12.40 -23.76 -31.54
CA SER A 49 13.74 -23.25 -31.32
C SER A 49 13.74 -22.62 -29.93
N LEU A 50 14.56 -23.19 -29.05
CA LEU A 50 14.89 -22.65 -27.74
C LEU A 50 15.46 -21.24 -27.93
N LYS A 51 14.70 -20.22 -27.54
CA LYS A 51 15.10 -18.81 -27.65
C LYS A 51 15.48 -18.22 -26.28
N PRO A 52 16.51 -17.35 -26.24
CA PRO A 52 17.01 -16.71 -25.04
C PRO A 52 15.97 -15.73 -24.46
N ILE A 53 16.06 -15.48 -23.15
CA ILE A 53 15.25 -14.53 -22.37
C ILE A 53 15.40 -13.13 -22.96
N THR A 54 14.58 -12.87 -23.97
CA THR A 54 14.28 -11.56 -24.50
C THR A 54 12.88 -11.26 -23.98
N LYS A 55 12.68 -10.05 -23.43
CA LYS A 55 11.38 -9.62 -22.90
C LYS A 55 10.38 -9.52 -24.05
N ALA A 56 9.80 -10.65 -24.43
CA ALA A 56 8.77 -10.73 -25.44
C ALA A 56 7.59 -9.91 -24.95
N LYS A 57 7.08 -9.02 -25.81
CA LYS A 57 5.87 -8.24 -25.56
C LYS A 57 4.72 -9.23 -25.37
N LYS A 58 4.34 -9.48 -24.12
CA LYS A 58 3.21 -10.35 -23.79
C LYS A 58 1.94 -9.75 -24.38
N ASN A 59 1.09 -10.59 -24.99
CA ASN A 59 -0.21 -10.18 -25.47
C ASN A 59 -1.08 -9.73 -24.28
N ILE A 60 -1.88 -8.67 -24.47
CA ILE A 60 -2.74 -8.10 -23.43
C ILE A 60 -3.71 -9.16 -22.88
N GLU A 61 -4.15 -10.11 -23.70
CA GLU A 61 -5.01 -11.21 -23.27
C GLU A 61 -4.33 -12.17 -22.31
N ASP A 62 -3.03 -12.42 -22.47
CA ASP A 62 -2.27 -13.29 -21.55
C ASP A 62 -2.05 -12.60 -20.21
N VAL A 63 -1.79 -11.29 -20.23
CA VAL A 63 -1.70 -10.47 -19.02
C VAL A 63 -3.03 -10.43 -18.28
N ARG A 64 -4.15 -10.33 -19.02
CA ARG A 64 -5.50 -10.39 -18.43
C ARG A 64 -5.76 -11.73 -17.74
N LYS A 65 -5.34 -12.85 -18.34
CA LYS A 65 -5.48 -14.18 -17.74
C LYS A 65 -4.61 -14.37 -16.49
N GLU A 66 -3.39 -13.84 -16.47
CA GLU A 66 -2.52 -13.85 -15.28
C GLU A 66 -3.10 -13.01 -14.12
N LEU A 67 -3.84 -11.95 -14.43
CA LEU A 67 -4.46 -11.04 -13.45
C LEU A 67 -5.86 -11.49 -12.98
N LEU A 68 -6.46 -12.49 -13.64
CA LEU A 68 -7.74 -13.03 -13.19
C LEU A 68 -7.53 -13.77 -11.86
N PRO A 69 -8.34 -13.47 -10.81
CA PRO A 69 -8.21 -14.13 -9.54
C PRO A 69 -8.50 -15.63 -9.68
N ASP A 70 -7.56 -16.46 -9.23
CA ASP A 70 -7.73 -17.91 -9.23
C ASP A 70 -9.01 -18.29 -8.48
N LYS A 71 -9.89 -19.05 -9.13
CA LYS A 71 -11.15 -19.53 -8.53
C LYS A 71 -10.91 -20.43 -7.29
N ASN A 72 -9.72 -21.02 -7.19
CA ASN A 72 -9.33 -21.91 -6.10
C ASN A 72 -8.59 -21.15 -4.99
N LYS A 73 -9.30 -20.94 -3.87
CA LYS A 73 -8.77 -20.31 -2.64
C LYS A 73 -7.49 -21.00 -2.12
N THR A 74 -7.34 -22.30 -2.34
CA THR A 74 -6.13 -23.05 -1.96
C THR A 74 -4.90 -22.54 -2.71
N ASN A 75 -5.02 -22.29 -4.01
CA ASN A 75 -3.90 -21.80 -4.83
C ASN A 75 -3.54 -20.36 -4.46
N THR A 76 -4.53 -19.51 -4.17
CA THR A 76 -4.26 -18.15 -3.69
C THR A 76 -3.55 -18.16 -2.34
N ASN A 77 -3.93 -19.07 -1.44
CA ASN A 77 -3.30 -19.22 -0.14
C ASN A 77 -1.87 -19.74 -0.25
N LEU A 78 -1.62 -20.72 -1.13
CA LEU A 78 -0.26 -21.21 -1.41
C LEU A 78 0.62 -20.12 -2.01
N LYS A 79 0.12 -19.36 -3.00
CA LYS A 79 0.83 -18.20 -3.56
C LYS A 79 1.16 -17.16 -2.49
N ARG A 80 0.21 -16.86 -1.60
CA ARG A 80 0.41 -15.92 -0.49
C ARG A 80 1.45 -16.44 0.50
N LEU A 81 1.41 -17.72 0.86
CA LEU A 81 2.37 -18.33 1.76
C LEU A 81 3.78 -18.30 1.16
N LEU A 82 3.92 -18.64 -0.12
CA LEU A 82 5.18 -18.55 -0.84
C LEU A 82 5.70 -17.10 -0.86
N ALA A 83 4.85 -16.13 -1.18
CA ALA A 83 5.21 -14.72 -1.16
C ALA A 83 5.67 -14.28 0.24
N LEU A 84 5.00 -14.69 1.31
CA LEU A 84 5.42 -14.38 2.68
C LEU A 84 6.76 -15.04 3.05
N SER A 85 6.97 -16.29 2.63
CA SER A 85 8.23 -17.00 2.90
C SER A 85 9.43 -16.37 2.20
N GLN A 86 9.22 -15.84 1.00
CA GLN A 86 10.28 -15.22 0.18
C GLN A 86 10.50 -13.75 0.54
N ASN A 87 9.49 -13.08 1.12
CA ASN A 87 9.55 -11.65 1.42
C ASN A 87 10.09 -11.42 2.83
N THR A 88 11.35 -11.78 3.05
CA THR A 88 12.07 -11.45 4.28
C THR A 88 12.52 -10.01 4.23
N ILE A 89 11.94 -9.15 5.08
CA ILE A 89 12.37 -7.76 5.20
C ILE A 89 13.74 -7.72 5.89
N THR A 90 14.70 -7.03 5.27
CA THR A 90 16.01 -6.83 5.90
C THR A 90 15.84 -5.97 7.16
N PRO A 91 16.64 -6.19 8.23
CA PRO A 91 16.56 -5.38 9.44
C PRO A 91 16.80 -3.89 9.15
N ASN A 92 17.60 -3.58 8.11
CA ASN A 92 17.83 -2.21 7.67
C ASN A 92 16.55 -1.55 7.12
N ASP A 93 15.81 -2.25 6.26
CA ASP A 93 14.58 -1.70 5.67
C ASP A 93 13.45 -1.63 6.70
N ALA A 94 13.36 -2.60 7.62
CA ALA A 94 12.47 -2.51 8.77
C ALA A 94 12.74 -1.24 9.60
N ASN A 95 14.01 -0.97 9.91
CA ASN A 95 14.41 0.24 10.64
C ASN A 95 14.10 1.52 9.87
N LYS A 96 14.24 1.56 8.54
CA LYS A 96 13.83 2.72 7.72
C LYS A 96 12.33 2.97 7.78
N ILE A 97 11.53 1.90 7.75
CA ILE A 97 10.05 2.00 7.86
C ILE A 97 9.68 2.55 9.24
N ILE A 98 10.28 2.02 10.31
CA ILE A 98 10.06 2.48 11.69
C ILE A 98 10.45 3.95 11.83
N LYS A 99 11.63 4.34 11.35
CA LYS A 99 12.11 5.73 11.37
C LYS A 99 11.16 6.67 10.62
N ARG A 100 10.65 6.25 9.46
CA ARG A 100 9.68 7.04 8.67
C ARG A 100 8.34 7.17 9.41
N ASN A 101 7.81 6.09 9.98
CA ASN A 101 6.55 6.11 10.71
C ASN A 101 6.62 6.93 12.02
N ASN A 102 7.80 6.93 12.66
CA ASN A 102 8.06 7.73 13.86
C ASN A 102 8.45 9.18 13.53
N LYS A 103 8.66 9.53 12.26
CA LYS A 103 9.00 10.89 11.86
C LYS A 103 7.82 11.81 12.16
N GLY A 104 8.01 12.73 13.10
CA GLY A 104 6.99 13.70 13.51
C GLY A 104 6.08 13.24 14.66
N LYS A 105 6.22 12.00 15.15
CA LYS A 105 5.56 11.59 16.40
C LYS A 105 6.45 11.99 17.58
N PRO A 106 5.97 12.82 18.52
CA PRO A 106 6.72 13.08 19.74
C PRO A 106 6.88 11.75 20.47
N MET A 107 8.12 11.26 20.61
CA MET A 107 8.38 10.11 21.46
C MET A 107 7.94 10.49 22.87
N LYS A 108 6.90 9.83 23.39
CA LYS A 108 6.49 9.99 24.78
C LYS A 108 7.68 9.58 25.64
N LYS A 109 8.37 10.56 26.21
CA LYS A 109 9.47 10.31 27.15
C LYS A 109 8.91 9.42 28.27
N PRO A 110 9.63 8.37 28.69
CA PRO A 110 9.21 7.58 29.83
C PRO A 110 9.02 8.54 31.01
N LYS A 111 7.82 8.53 31.59
CA LYS A 111 7.55 9.32 32.80
C LYS A 111 8.53 8.80 33.86
N LYS A 112 9.33 9.69 34.45
CA LYS A 112 10.20 9.34 35.56
C LYS A 112 9.34 8.64 36.62
N PRO A 113 9.84 7.56 37.26
CA PRO A 113 9.12 6.92 38.36
C PRO A 113 8.80 8.01 39.38
N LYS A 114 7.52 8.13 39.72
CA LYS A 114 7.10 9.05 40.79
C LYS A 114 7.83 8.56 42.03
N VAL A 115 8.75 9.36 42.55
CA VAL A 115 9.27 9.16 43.90
C VAL A 115 8.04 9.24 44.80
N LEU A 116 7.66 8.11 45.39
CA LEU A 116 6.62 8.07 46.40
C LEU A 116 7.14 8.93 47.55
N LYS A 117 6.56 10.12 47.75
CA LYS A 117 6.95 11.06 48.82
C LYS A 117 6.59 10.55 50.22
N SER A 118 5.93 9.40 50.30
CA SER A 118 5.54 8.75 51.54
C SER A 118 6.32 7.46 51.64
N ILE A 119 7.58 7.59 52.02
CA ILE A 119 8.33 6.50 52.62
C ILE A 119 8.46 6.94 54.06
N PHE A 120 7.80 6.24 54.97
CA PHE A 120 7.84 6.54 56.41
C PHE A 120 9.32 6.66 56.81
N THR A 121 9.75 7.84 57.23
CA THR A 121 11.16 8.09 57.57
C THR A 121 11.40 7.82 59.05
N GLU A 122 12.66 7.74 59.45
CA GLU A 122 13.04 7.61 60.87
C GLU A 122 12.50 8.78 61.73
N GLU A 123 12.35 9.97 61.12
CA GLU A 123 11.71 11.12 61.78
C GLU A 123 10.22 10.86 62.08
N ASP A 124 9.50 10.16 61.19
CA ASP A 124 8.09 9.79 61.40
C ASP A 124 7.94 8.75 62.52
N PHE A 125 8.89 7.82 62.66
CA PHE A 125 8.93 6.85 63.77
C PHE A 125 9.14 7.55 65.11
N LEU A 126 10.07 8.51 65.20
CA LEU A 126 10.30 9.28 66.43
C LEU A 126 9.10 10.14 66.82
N ALA A 127 8.35 10.66 65.85
CA ALA A 127 7.10 11.38 66.11
C ALA A 127 6.02 10.43 66.66
N PHE A 128 5.88 9.25 66.07
CA PHE A 128 4.95 8.21 66.52
C PHE A 128 5.27 7.72 67.95
N GLU A 129 6.55 7.45 68.25
CA GLU A 129 6.95 7.00 69.58
C GLU A 129 6.61 8.03 70.66
N LYS A 130 6.81 9.32 70.38
CA LYS A 130 6.46 10.39 71.31
C LYS A 130 4.96 10.53 71.53
N GLU A 131 4.15 10.26 70.51
CA GLU A 131 2.68 10.36 70.58
C GLU A 131 2.06 9.20 71.37
N TYR A 132 2.55 7.98 71.15
CA TYR A 132 1.92 6.76 71.71
C TYR A 132 2.67 6.15 72.90
N PHE A 133 3.94 6.50 73.10
CA PHE A 133 4.73 6.11 74.27
C PHE A 133 5.30 7.33 75.00
N PRO A 134 4.47 8.28 75.47
CA PRO A 134 4.93 9.32 76.38
C PRO A 134 5.25 8.69 77.73
N THR A 135 6.50 8.21 77.85
CA THR A 135 7.15 7.74 79.07
C THR A 135 6.46 6.59 79.82
N SER A 136 6.91 5.34 79.57
CA SER A 136 7.14 4.44 80.70
C SER A 136 8.53 4.77 81.26
N SER A 137 8.53 5.40 82.43
CA SER A 137 9.69 5.58 83.31
C SER A 137 10.42 4.26 83.59
#